data_AF-A0A8T4ZM98-F1
#
_entry.id   AF-A0A8T4ZM98-F1
#
_cell.length_a   1.000
_cell.length_b   1.000
_cell.length_c   1.000
_cell.angle_alpha   90.00
_cell.angle_beta   90.00
_cell.angle_gamma   90.00
#
_symmetry.space_group_name_H-M   'P 1'
#
loop_
_entity.id
_entity.type
_entity.pdbx_description
1 polymer ?
#
loop_
_entity_poly.entity_id
_entity_poly.type
_entity_poly.pdbx_seq_one_letter_code
_entity_poly.pdbx_strand_id
1 'polypeptide(L)'
;MPRIVVKFLKMEKRIHLCEYETNELAEDLNGLFNRVVEVPRIKVGKKQTVETLINEEALLFAKYLRDERKTWIPRIAISINN
;
A
#
# COMPACT_ATOMS: atom_id res chain seq x y z
N MET A 1 -5.51 11.59 -22.73
CA MET A 1 -5.71 11.06 -21.37
C MET A 1 -7.08 11.50 -20.91
N PRO A 2 -8.01 10.60 -20.53
CA PRO A 2 -9.27 11.02 -19.96
C PRO A 2 -9.01 11.73 -18.62
N ARG A 3 -9.71 12.84 -18.39
CA ARG A 3 -9.66 13.61 -17.15
C ARG A 3 -10.58 12.89 -16.15
N ILE A 4 -10.03 12.29 -15.10
CA ILE A 4 -10.83 11.69 -14.02
C ILE A 4 -11.59 12.83 -13.35
N VAL A 5 -12.92 12.81 -13.45
CA VAL A 5 -13.80 13.79 -12.79
C VAL A 5 -14.42 13.10 -11.59
N VAL A 6 -13.76 13.22 -10.45
CA VAL A 6 -14.24 12.66 -9.17
C VAL A 6 -15.48 13.43 -8.72
N LYS A 7 -16.60 12.73 -8.53
CA LYS A 7 -17.85 13.32 -8.04
C LYS A 7 -17.93 13.28 -6.52
N PHE A 8 -18.25 14.43 -5.93
CA PHE A 8 -18.39 14.57 -4.49
C PHE A 8 -19.81 14.99 -4.08
N LEU A 9 -20.23 14.50 -2.93
CA LEU A 9 -21.42 14.94 -2.20
C LEU A 9 -21.00 15.93 -1.12
N LYS A 10 -21.52 17.16 -1.16
CA LYS A 10 -21.29 18.17 -0.12
C LYS A 10 -22.35 18.00 0.97
N MET A 11 -21.92 17.59 2.16
CA MET A 11 -22.79 17.44 3.33
C MET A 11 -22.26 18.37 4.43
N GLU A 12 -22.94 19.50 4.62
CA GLU A 12 -22.52 20.57 5.54
C GLU A 12 -21.07 21.05 5.28
N LYS A 13 -20.16 20.77 6.22
CA LYS A 13 -18.72 21.10 6.20
C LYS A 13 -17.85 19.96 5.68
N ARG A 14 -18.44 18.83 5.25
CA ARG A 14 -17.73 17.63 4.80
C ARG A 14 -17.99 17.37 3.32
N ILE A 15 -17.01 16.73 2.69
CA ILE A 15 -17.04 16.29 1.30
C ILE A 15 -16.95 14.77 1.33
N HIS A 16 -17.97 14.11 0.81
CA HIS A 16 -18.04 12.66 0.72
C HIS A 16 -17.90 12.24 -0.75
N LEU A 17 -17.30 11.09 -1.00
CA LEU A 17 -17.41 10.44 -2.29
C LEU A 17 -18.85 9.96 -2.48
N CYS A 18 -19.36 10.01 -3.69
CA CYS A 18 -20.60 9.29 -3.98
C CYS A 18 -20.34 7.78 -3.98
N GLU A 19 -21.41 6.98 -3.98
CA GLU A 19 -21.31 5.52 -3.91
C GLU A 19 -20.47 4.94 -5.08
N TYR A 20 -20.69 5.44 -6.29
CA TYR A 20 -19.93 5.02 -7.48
C TYR A 20 -18.43 5.25 -7.30
N GLU A 21 -18.01 6.45 -6.91
CA GLU A 21 -16.60 6.80 -6.71
C GLU A 21 -15.98 6.06 -5.52
N THR A 22 -16.79 5.74 -4.51
CA THR A 22 -16.36 4.92 -3.38
C THR A 22 -16.06 3.49 -3.83
N ASN A 23 -16.92 2.92 -4.66
CA ASN A 23 -16.73 1.58 -5.23
C ASN A 23 -15.55 1.54 -6.19
N GLU A 24 -15.42 2.52 -7.09
CA GLU A 24 -14.28 2.64 -8.00
C GLU A 24 -12.96 2.77 -7.22
N LEU A 25 -12.92 3.63 -6.19
CA LEU A 25 -11.76 3.76 -5.33
C LEU A 25 -11.42 2.44 -4.60
N ALA A 26 -12.42 1.72 -4.11
CA ALA A 26 -12.22 0.44 -3.44
C ALA A 26 -11.68 -0.63 -4.40
N GLU A 27 -12.17 -0.68 -5.64
CA GLU A 27 -11.68 -1.58 -6.68
C GLU A 27 -10.23 -1.26 -7.05
N ASP A 28 -9.91 0.00 -7.30
CA ASP A 28 -8.56 0.46 -7.62
C ASP A 28 -7.57 0.19 -6.47
N LEU A 29 -7.99 0.44 -5.23
CA LEU A 29 -7.19 0.17 -4.04
C LEU A 29 -6.93 -1.33 -3.87
N ASN A 30 -7.95 -2.16 -4.09
CA ASN A 30 -7.78 -3.62 -4.10
C ASN A 30 -6.86 -4.07 -5.24
N GLY A 31 -6.96 -3.45 -6.41
CA GLY A 31 -6.03 -3.65 -7.53
C GLY A 31 -4.59 -3.31 -7.17
N LEU A 32 -4.37 -2.21 -6.43
CA LEU A 32 -3.06 -1.82 -5.92
C LEU A 32 -2.49 -2.86 -4.97
N PHE A 33 -3.29 -3.39 -4.04
CA PHE A 33 -2.84 -4.44 -3.10
C PHE A 33 -2.43 -5.73 -3.80
N ASN A 34 -3.15 -6.09 -4.87
CA ASN A 34 -2.86 -7.27 -5.69
C ASN A 34 -1.70 -7.07 -6.69
N ARG A 35 -1.26 -5.83 -6.90
CA ARG A 35 -0.15 -5.53 -7.81
C ARG A 35 1.12 -6.26 -7.37
N VAL A 36 1.76 -6.94 -8.31
CA VAL A 36 3.02 -7.65 -8.08
C VAL A 36 4.19 -6.68 -8.26
N VAL A 37 5.11 -6.66 -7.29
CA VAL A 37 6.35 -5.88 -7.31
C VAL A 37 7.56 -6.79 -7.30
N GLU A 38 8.66 -6.32 -7.92
CA GLU A 38 9.94 -7.05 -7.99
C GLU A 38 10.78 -6.89 -6.72
N VAL A 39 10.13 -7.06 -5.56
CA VAL A 39 10.79 -7.08 -4.26
C VAL A 39 10.80 -8.53 -3.78
N PRO A 40 11.98 -9.10 -3.45
CA PRO A 40 12.08 -10.46 -2.97
C PRO A 40 11.27 -10.68 -1.68
N ARG A 41 10.60 -11.83 -1.63
CA ARG A 41 9.81 -12.28 -0.48
C ARG A 41 10.72 -12.84 0.60
N ILE A 42 10.39 -12.68 1.89
CA ILE A 42 11.19 -13.22 3.00
C ILE A 42 11.31 -14.75 2.93
N LYS A 43 10.22 -15.46 2.59
CA LYS A 43 10.20 -16.93 2.53
C LYS A 43 10.85 -17.45 1.24
N VAL A 44 10.12 -17.38 0.12
CA VAL A 44 10.56 -17.87 -1.20
C VAL A 44 9.87 -17.02 -2.26
N GLY A 45 10.63 -16.56 -3.26
CA GLY A 45 10.09 -15.87 -4.43
C GLY A 45 10.84 -14.59 -4.80
N LYS A 46 10.93 -14.32 -6.10
CA LYS A 46 11.56 -13.10 -6.65
C LYS A 46 10.61 -11.90 -6.70
N LYS A 47 9.31 -12.13 -6.51
CA LYS A 47 8.25 -11.13 -6.60
C LYS A 47 7.18 -11.43 -5.53
N GLN A 48 6.42 -10.42 -5.15
CA GLN A 48 5.29 -10.55 -4.23
C GLN A 48 4.25 -9.46 -4.47
N THR A 49 3.05 -9.63 -3.93
CA THR A 49 2.03 -8.57 -3.96
C THR A 49 2.40 -7.42 -3.03
N VAL A 50 1.90 -6.22 -3.30
CA VAL A 50 2.04 -5.06 -2.39
C VAL A 50 1.49 -5.39 -1.01
N GLU A 51 0.36 -6.08 -0.93
CA GLU A 51 -0.21 -6.54 0.36
C GLU A 51 0.77 -7.43 1.13
N THR A 52 1.37 -8.43 0.46
CA THR A 52 2.34 -9.34 1.10
C THR A 52 3.55 -8.56 1.58
N LEU A 53 4.04 -7.61 0.78
CA LEU A 53 5.17 -6.75 1.14
C LEU A 53 4.88 -5.92 2.40
N ILE A 54 3.70 -5.28 2.49
CA ILE A 54 3.27 -4.52 3.67
C ILE A 54 3.24 -5.42 4.91
N ASN A 55 2.64 -6.61 4.81
CA ASN A 55 2.55 -7.56 5.92
C ASN A 55 3.92 -8.04 6.38
N GLU A 56 4.84 -8.30 5.45
CA GLU A 56 6.21 -8.69 5.79
C GLU A 56 7.01 -7.55 6.44
N GLU A 57 6.86 -6.30 5.97
CA GLU A 57 7.47 -5.14 6.63
C GLU A 57 6.94 -4.92 8.04
N ALA A 58 5.62 -5.01 8.23
CA ALA A 58 5.00 -4.90 9.54
C ALA A 58 5.51 -6.00 10.50
N LEU A 59 5.68 -7.23 10.01
CA LEU A 59 6.27 -8.31 10.78
C LEU A 59 7.72 -8.02 11.17
N LEU A 60 8.55 -7.56 10.23
CA LEU A 60 9.95 -7.23 10.50
C LEU A 60 10.08 -6.09 11.52
N PHE A 61 9.23 -5.07 11.41
CA PHE A 61 9.17 -3.97 12.36
C PHE A 61 8.76 -4.44 13.75
N ALA A 62 7.72 -5.28 13.85
CA ALA A 62 7.28 -5.84 15.12
C ALA A 62 8.36 -6.70 15.81
N LYS A 63 9.15 -7.46 15.04
CA LYS A 63 10.29 -8.21 15.57
C LYS A 63 11.39 -7.30 16.13
N TYR A 64 11.65 -6.18 15.47
CA TYR A 64 12.58 -5.17 15.96
C TYR A 64 12.10 -4.57 17.28
N LEU A 65 10.82 -4.20 17.38
CA LEU A 65 10.24 -3.67 18.61
C LEU A 65 10.29 -4.65 19.79
N ARG A 66 10.27 -5.96 19.53
CA ARG A 66 10.38 -7.02 20.55
C ARG A 66 11.83 -7.47 20.83
N ASP A 67 12.82 -6.77 20.27
CA ASP A 67 14.24 -7.13 20.37
C ASP A 67 14.58 -8.54 19.83
N GLU A 68 13.69 -9.15 19.04
CA GLU A 68 13.96 -10.39 18.30
C GLU A 68 14.90 -10.14 17.11
N ARG A 69 15.06 -8.87 16.72
CA ARG A 69 15.90 -8.42 15.62
C ARG A 69 16.62 -7.13 15.99
N LYS A 70 17.94 -7.10 15.87
CA LYS A 70 18.78 -5.94 16.24
C LYS A 70 18.56 -4.69 15.38
N THR A 71 18.18 -4.86 14.12
CA THR A 71 18.04 -3.76 13.16
C THR A 71 16.81 -3.96 12.27
N TRP A 72 16.11 -2.87 11.98
CA TRP A 72 15.07 -2.84 10.95
C TRP A 72 15.45 -1.81 9.89
N ILE A 73 15.60 -2.28 8.65
CA ILE A 73 15.88 -1.45 7.47
C ILE A 73 14.73 -1.73 6.49
N PRO A 74 13.85 -0.76 6.22
CA PRO A 74 12.72 -0.98 5.32
C PRO A 74 13.18 -1.31 3.91
N ARG A 75 12.63 -2.38 3.29
CA ARG A 75 13.06 -2.82 1.94
C ARG A 75 12.67 -1.86 0.81
N ILE A 76 11.78 -0.92 1.08
CA ILE A 76 11.29 0.07 0.11
C ILE A 76 12.02 1.42 0.25
N ALA A 77 12.80 1.60 1.33
CA ALA A 77 13.43 2.87 1.67
C ALA A 77 14.80 3.06 1.02
N ILE A 78 14.91 2.96 -0.31
CA ILE A 78 15.91 3.73 -1.09
C ILE A 78 15.30 4.05 -2.47
N SER A 79 14.74 5.25 -2.58
CA SER A 79 14.90 6.12 -3.76
C SER A 79 14.94 7.55 -3.26
N ILE A 80 16.01 7.88 -2.52
CA ILE A 80 16.50 9.26 -2.51
C ILE A 80 17.45 9.30 -3.71
N ASN A 81 16.90 9.50 -4.90
CA ASN A 81 17.70 9.92 -6.04
C ASN A 81 17.20 11.31 -6.40
N ASN A 82 18.16 12.26 -6.32
CA ASN A 82 18.09 13.68 -6.64
C ASN A 82 17.34 14.01 -7.94
#